data_AF-T0D4G8-F1
#
_entry.id   AF-T0D4G8-F1
#
_cell.length_a   1.000
_cell.length_b   1.000
_cell.length_c   1.000
_cell.angle_alpha   90.00
_cell.angle_beta   90.00
_cell.angle_gamma   90.00
#
_symmetry.space_group_name_H-M   'P 1'
#
loop_
_entity.id
_entity.type
_entity.pdbx_description
1 polymer ?
#
loop_
_entity_poly.entity_id
_entity_poly.type
_entity_poly.pdbx_seq_one_letter_code
_entity_poly.pdbx_strand_id
1 'polypeptide(L)'
;METYRSEDWSNAHFQVNDALSALLQSLRDHGYNPSLHLTYDREEHHLLVDPVILNKHDDVKRIFLQYVDACNTRDAAVERIQSLPKLDLGF
;
A
#
# COMPACT_ATOMS: atom_id res chain seq x y z
N MET A 1 14.69 -14.65 19.09
CA MET A 1 13.26 -14.70 18.74
C MET A 1 12.91 -13.31 18.21
N GLU A 2 13.24 -13.05 16.94
CA GLU A 2 13.20 -11.69 16.33
C GLU A 2 12.69 -11.70 14.87
N THR A 3 12.33 -12.85 14.31
CA THR A 3 11.94 -12.99 12.90
C THR A 3 10.51 -12.52 12.61
N TYR A 4 9.58 -12.73 13.56
CA TYR A 4 8.15 -12.44 13.39
C TYR A 4 7.86 -10.98 12.98
N ARG A 5 8.64 -10.00 13.44
CA ARG A 5 8.38 -8.57 13.16
C ARG A 5 8.84 -8.12 11.77
N SER A 6 9.95 -8.67 11.28
CA SER A 6 10.39 -8.43 9.90
C SER A 6 9.48 -9.14 8.91
N GLU A 7 8.95 -10.32 9.26
CA GLU A 7 7.99 -11.06 8.44
C GLU A 7 6.67 -10.29 8.26
N ASP A 8 6.14 -9.65 9.32
CA ASP A 8 4.92 -8.84 9.23
C ASP A 8 5.06 -7.66 8.25
N TRP A 9 6.20 -6.95 8.31
CA TRP A 9 6.46 -5.85 7.38
C TRP A 9 6.65 -6.35 5.96
N SER A 10 7.43 -7.43 5.75
CA SER A 10 7.64 -8.01 4.43
C SER A 10 6.33 -8.51 3.82
N ASN A 11 5.49 -9.18 4.59
CA ASN A 11 4.18 -9.65 4.15
C ASN A 11 3.26 -8.48 3.76
N ALA A 12 3.19 -7.44 4.59
CA ALA A 12 2.43 -6.24 4.26
C ALA A 12 2.97 -5.55 2.99
N HIS A 13 4.29 -5.49 2.82
CA HIS A 13 4.91 -4.93 1.62
C HIS A 13 4.60 -5.75 0.35
N PHE A 14 4.59 -7.08 0.44
CA PHE A 14 4.15 -7.93 -0.67
C PHE A 14 2.68 -7.71 -1.02
N GLN A 15 1.81 -7.62 -0.01
CA GLN A 15 0.39 -7.33 -0.21
C GLN A 15 0.14 -5.97 -0.89
N VAL A 16 0.93 -4.94 -0.56
CA VAL A 16 0.87 -3.64 -1.25
C VAL A 16 1.21 -3.81 -2.73
N ASN A 17 2.26 -4.56 -3.07
CA ASN A 17 2.68 -4.75 -4.46
C ASN A 17 1.67 -5.59 -5.27
N ASP A 18 1.08 -6.61 -4.66
CA ASP A 18 0.03 -7.42 -5.30
C ASP A 18 -1.23 -6.59 -5.55
N ALA A 19 -1.68 -5.84 -4.54
CA ALA A 19 -2.86 -4.96 -4.67
C ALA A 19 -2.62 -3.86 -5.71
N LEU A 20 -1.41 -3.29 -5.76
CA LEU A 20 -1.02 -2.32 -6.78
C LEU A 20 -1.04 -2.94 -8.19
N SER A 21 -0.47 -4.13 -8.36
CA SER A 21 -0.47 -4.82 -9.65
C SER A 21 -1.89 -5.13 -10.12
N ALA A 22 -2.76 -5.58 -9.20
CA ALA A 22 -4.18 -5.80 -9.47
C ALA A 22 -4.91 -4.50 -9.85
N LEU A 23 -4.61 -3.38 -9.18
CA LEU A 23 -5.19 -2.08 -9.48
C LEU A 23 -4.80 -1.59 -10.88
N LEU A 24 -3.52 -1.70 -11.22
CA LEU A 24 -2.98 -1.35 -12.54
C LEU A 24 -3.58 -2.22 -13.65
N GLN A 25 -3.84 -3.49 -13.37
CA GLN A 25 -4.46 -4.39 -14.33
C GLN A 25 -5.94 -4.03 -14.52
N SER A 26 -6.69 -3.88 -13.43
CA SER A 26 -8.12 -3.53 -13.47
C SER A 26 -8.36 -2.18 -14.19
N LEU A 27 -7.51 -1.18 -13.96
CA LEU A 27 -7.56 0.08 -14.70
C LEU A 27 -7.37 -0.13 -16.21
N ARG A 28 -6.42 -0.98 -16.62
CA ARG A 28 -6.18 -1.31 -18.03
C ARG A 28 -7.34 -2.09 -18.65
N ASP A 29 -7.94 -3.00 -17.91
CA ASP A 29 -9.09 -3.80 -18.37
C ASP A 29 -10.32 -2.91 -18.64
N HIS A 30 -10.48 -1.83 -17.88
CA HIS A 30 -11.50 -0.79 -18.10
C HIS A 30 -11.12 0.27 -19.14
N GLY A 31 -9.96 0.13 -19.80
CA GLY A 31 -9.50 1.01 -20.86
C GLY A 31 -8.84 2.31 -20.38
N TYR A 32 -8.53 2.43 -19.10
CA TYR A 32 -7.82 3.58 -18.54
C TYR A 32 -6.31 3.40 -18.65
N ASN A 33 -5.59 4.50 -18.89
CA ASN A 33 -4.14 4.51 -18.79
C ASN A 33 -3.72 4.81 -17.34
N PRO A 34 -3.11 3.85 -16.62
CA PRO A 34 -2.80 4.04 -15.21
C PRO A 34 -1.89 5.24 -14.94
N SER A 35 -0.96 5.56 -15.84
CA SER A 35 -0.04 6.70 -15.68
C SER A 35 -0.74 8.07 -15.71
N LEU A 36 -1.97 8.15 -16.22
CA LEU A 36 -2.75 9.39 -16.27
C LEU A 36 -3.77 9.50 -15.13
N HIS A 37 -4.06 8.37 -14.47
CA HIS A 37 -5.12 8.27 -13.47
C HIS A 37 -4.62 7.88 -12.09
N LEU A 38 -3.31 7.63 -11.98
CA LEU A 38 -2.59 7.45 -10.73
C LEU A 38 -1.72 8.68 -10.48
N THR A 39 -1.94 9.30 -9.35
CA THR A 39 -1.11 10.40 -8.83
C THR A 39 -0.54 9.98 -7.49
N TYR A 40 0.56 10.58 -7.06
CA TYR A 40 1.04 10.38 -5.70
C TYR A 40 0.34 11.37 -4.76
N ASP A 41 0.07 10.96 -3.54
CA ASP A 41 -0.33 11.87 -2.47
C ASP A 41 0.80 12.90 -2.22
N ARG A 42 0.48 14.03 -1.58
CA ARG A 42 1.42 15.13 -1.24
C ARG A 42 2.64 14.67 -0.46
N GLU A 43 2.53 13.55 0.26
CA GLU A 43 3.61 12.92 1.02
C GLU A 43 4.33 11.81 0.24
N GLU A 44 3.96 11.56 -1.02
CA GLU A 44 4.50 10.53 -1.92
C GLU A 44 4.38 9.07 -1.40
N HIS A 45 3.62 8.86 -0.33
CA HIS A 45 3.50 7.56 0.32
C HIS A 45 2.41 6.65 -0.30
N HIS A 46 1.40 7.24 -0.94
CA HIS A 46 0.25 6.53 -1.49
C HIS A 46 -0.04 6.94 -2.92
N LEU A 47 -0.46 5.98 -3.73
CA LEU A 47 -1.07 6.24 -5.03
C LEU A 47 -2.54 6.62 -4.84
N LEU A 48 -2.94 7.73 -5.43
CA LEU A 48 -4.30 8.22 -5.52
C LEU A 48 -4.85 7.92 -6.92
N VAL A 49 -5.99 7.23 -6.96
CA VAL A 49 -6.75 6.98 -8.19
C VAL A 49 -7.78 8.09 -8.38
N ASP A 50 -8.02 8.51 -9.62
CA ASP A 50 -9.08 9.47 -9.96
C ASP A 50 -10.44 9.02 -9.35
N PRO A 51 -11.08 9.87 -8.51
CA PRO A 51 -12.34 9.52 -7.85
C PRO A 51 -13.48 9.27 -8.82
N VAL A 52 -13.43 9.79 -10.05
CA VAL A 52 -14.44 9.50 -11.10
C VAL A 52 -14.39 8.02 -11.48
N ILE A 53 -13.19 7.43 -11.57
CA ILE A 53 -13.02 6.01 -11.88
C ILE A 53 -13.49 5.14 -10.73
N LEU A 54 -13.12 5.50 -9.49
CA LEU A 54 -13.52 4.78 -8.29
C LEU A 54 -15.05 4.79 -8.09
N ASN A 55 -15.74 5.86 -8.46
CA ASN A 55 -17.20 5.91 -8.37
C ASN A 55 -17.91 5.20 -9.53
N LYS A 56 -17.23 5.00 -10.65
CA LYS A 56 -17.80 4.35 -11.83
C LYS A 56 -17.64 2.83 -11.81
N HIS A 57 -16.57 2.33 -11.19
CA HIS A 57 -16.18 0.92 -11.22
C HIS A 57 -15.94 0.39 -9.80
N ASP A 58 -16.93 -0.33 -9.26
CA ASP A 58 -16.90 -0.85 -7.89
C ASP A 58 -15.80 -1.89 -7.65
N ASP A 59 -15.37 -2.60 -8.69
CA ASP A 59 -14.24 -3.53 -8.63
C ASP A 59 -12.90 -2.78 -8.45
N VAL A 60 -12.65 -1.73 -9.25
CA VAL A 60 -11.48 -0.86 -9.10
C VAL A 60 -11.45 -0.26 -7.70
N LYS A 61 -12.59 0.23 -7.21
CA LYS A 61 -12.72 0.78 -5.86
C LYS A 61 -12.38 -0.22 -4.77
N ARG A 62 -12.83 -1.46 -4.90
CA ARG A 62 -12.54 -2.52 -3.92
C ARG A 62 -11.05 -2.83 -3.86
N ILE A 63 -10.39 -2.95 -5.02
CA ILE A 63 -8.96 -3.21 -5.12
C ILE A 63 -8.17 -2.02 -4.55
N PHE A 64 -8.61 -0.80 -4.86
CA PHE A 64 -8.01 0.42 -4.31
C PHE A 64 -8.08 0.47 -2.77
N LEU A 65 -9.23 0.12 -2.18
CA LEU A 65 -9.36 0.05 -0.72
C LEU A 65 -8.46 -1.02 -0.11
N GLN A 66 -8.28 -2.17 -0.77
CA GLN A 66 -7.33 -3.21 -0.33
C GLN A 66 -5.89 -2.72 -0.38
N TYR A 67 -5.52 -1.95 -1.42
CA TYR A 67 -4.21 -1.31 -1.51
C TYR A 67 -3.97 -0.34 -0.35
N VAL A 68 -4.93 0.54 -0.05
CA VAL A 68 -4.84 1.50 1.06
C VAL A 68 -4.71 0.79 2.41
N ASP A 69 -5.49 -0.28 2.64
CA ASP A 69 -5.41 -1.08 3.86
C ASP A 69 -4.05 -1.77 4.03
N ALA A 70 -3.49 -2.31 2.94
CA ALA A 70 -2.16 -2.90 2.94
C ALA A 70 -1.06 -1.87 3.25
N CYS A 71 -1.18 -0.65 2.71
CA CYS A 71 -0.27 0.46 3.02
C CYS A 71 -0.34 0.85 4.51
N ASN A 72 -1.55 1.00 5.05
CA ASN A 72 -1.75 1.29 6.48
C ASN A 72 -1.15 0.18 7.37
N THR A 73 -1.32 -1.09 6.98
CA THR A 73 -0.77 -2.23 7.73
C THR A 73 0.77 -2.22 7.71
N ARG A 74 1.36 -1.93 6.55
CA ARG A 74 2.82 -1.77 6.41
C ARG A 74 3.33 -0.63 7.28
N ASP A 75 2.69 0.52 7.25
CA ASP A 75 3.13 1.70 8.00
C ASP A 75 2.98 1.48 9.50
N ALA A 76 1.88 0.85 9.95
CA ALA A 76 1.71 0.44 11.34
C ALA A 76 2.75 -0.62 11.79
N ALA A 77 3.23 -1.47 10.89
CA ALA A 77 4.33 -2.40 11.17
C ALA A 77 5.67 -1.64 11.31
N VAL A 78 5.91 -0.64 10.45
CA VAL A 78 7.08 0.25 10.56
C VAL A 78 7.08 1.01 11.87
N GLU A 79 5.97 1.64 12.25
CA GLU A 79 5.85 2.37 13.53
C GLU A 79 6.11 1.46 14.73
N ARG A 80 5.61 0.22 14.70
CA ARG A 80 5.88 -0.78 15.75
C ARG A 80 7.36 -1.14 15.85
N ILE A 81 8.06 -1.22 14.72
CA ILE A 81 9.51 -1.47 14.69
C ILE A 81 10.28 -0.25 15.21
N GLN A 82 9.90 0.96 14.82
CA GLN A 82 10.55 2.21 15.21
C GLN A 82 10.31 2.60 16.67
N SER A 83 9.15 2.25 17.23
CA SER A 83 8.77 2.52 18.63
C SER A 83 9.45 1.58 19.63
N LEU A 84 10.22 0.61 19.16
CA LEU A 84 11.04 -0.20 20.06
C LEU A 84 12.11 0.71 20.67
N PRO A 85 12.28 0.68 22.01
CA PRO A 85 13.42 1.36 22.61
C PRO A 85 14.65 0.83 21.89
N LYS A 86 15.43 1.74 21.29
CA LYS A 86 16.78 1.42 20.83
C LYS A 86 17.45 0.83 22.05
N LEU A 87 17.57 -0.50 22.08
CA LEU A 87 18.28 -1.20 23.14
C LEU A 87 19.61 -0.46 23.24
N ASP A 88 19.85 0.08 24.44
CA ASP A 88 21.07 0.77 24.81
C ASP A 88 22.20 -0.23 24.58
N LEU A 89 22.71 -0.24 23.34
CA LEU A 89 23.93 -0.95 22.98
C LEU A 89 25.03 -0.09 23.56
N GLY A 90 25.19 -0.18 24.88
CA GLY A 90 26.36 0.29 25.59
C GLY A 90 27.57 -0.43 25.02
N PHE A 91 28.25 0.25 24.11
CA PHE A 91 29.62 -0.02 23.67
C PHE A 91 30.34 1.31 23.50
#